data_AF-A0A1V6C951-F1
#
_entry.id   AF-A0A1V6C951-F1
#
_cell.length_a   1.000
_cell.length_b   1.000
_cell.length_c   1.000
_cell.angle_alpha   90.00
_cell.angle_beta   90.00
_cell.angle_gamma   90.00
#
_symmetry.space_group_name_H-M   'P 1'
#
loop_
_entity.id
_entity.type
_entity.pdbx_description
1 polymer ?
#
loop_
_entity_poly.entity_id
_entity_poly.type
_entity_poly.pdbx_seq_one_letter_code
_entity_poly.pdbx_strand_id
1 'polypeptide(L)'
;MKKGFTLIELIIVIAIITLLASMILPVLGNAREKARQALCMSNLKQLGIAFEMYVSDWDEYYPVNPSWKTRLWTYVSPETRGKISQCPSRHGKSIAIDNWFLGQGYNTGSGIFPGFMGVKKSKIARPSEKILILDWGREKDGKGGCNAGAPYMNTNILSIDNASAFNNAGTSHWAVCRIHSGGSNILFGDGHCGWMKPEQFHSNVKDVDNNGSPVPSNPDISPDWRKYWDTSYEIH
;
A
#
# COMPACT_ATOMS: atom_id res chain seq x y z
N MET A 1 -57.69 33.06 1.43
CA MET A 1 -56.49 33.69 2.04
C MET A 1 -55.36 32.66 2.04
N LYS A 2 -54.25 32.90 1.33
CA LYS A 2 -53.08 32.01 1.41
C LYS A 2 -52.29 32.36 2.67
N LYS A 3 -52.09 31.39 3.57
CA LYS A 3 -51.16 31.56 4.71
C LYS A 3 -49.75 31.70 4.14
N GLY A 4 -49.11 32.84 4.39
CA GLY A 4 -47.71 33.08 4.04
C GLY A 4 -46.78 32.40 5.04
N PHE A 5 -45.67 31.87 4.55
CA PHE A 5 -44.61 31.31 5.40
C PHE A 5 -43.95 32.45 6.19
N THR A 6 -43.77 32.27 7.49
CA THR A 6 -43.14 33.28 8.34
C THR A 6 -41.62 33.16 8.29
N LEU A 7 -40.93 34.29 8.50
CA LEU A 7 -39.47 34.32 8.54
C LEU A 7 -38.91 33.40 9.64
N ILE A 8 -39.60 33.30 10.78
CA ILE A 8 -39.18 32.45 11.90
C ILE A 8 -39.28 30.96 11.56
N GLU A 9 -40.33 30.53 10.85
CA GLU A 9 -40.47 29.15 10.39
C GLU A 9 -39.32 28.78 9.44
N LEU A 10 -38.93 29.68 8.54
CA LEU A 10 -37.83 29.43 7.62
C LEU A 10 -36.48 29.33 8.35
N ILE A 11 -36.25 30.19 9.35
CA ILE A 11 -35.00 30.19 10.12
C ILE A 11 -34.88 28.92 10.97
N ILE A 12 -35.95 28.47 11.63
CA ILE A 12 -35.93 27.24 12.44
C ILE A 12 -35.63 26.02 11.56
N VAL A 13 -36.24 25.95 10.37
CA VAL A 13 -36.02 24.83 9.44
C VAL A 13 -34.56 24.78 8.99
N ILE A 14 -33.98 25.92 8.62
CA ILE A 14 -32.57 25.98 8.22
C ILE A 14 -31.67 25.60 9.41
N ALA A 15 -31.96 26.07 10.62
CA ALA A 15 -31.19 25.72 11.82
C ALA A 15 -31.20 24.21 12.12
N ILE A 16 -32.34 23.53 11.91
CA ILE A 16 -32.42 22.07 12.10
C ILE A 16 -31.67 21.35 10.99
N ILE A 17 -31.79 21.79 9.73
CA ILE A 17 -31.07 21.18 8.59
C ILE A 17 -29.55 21.31 8.79
N THR A 18 -29.05 22.47 9.22
CA THR A 18 -27.61 22.68 9.45
C THR A 18 -27.09 21.82 10.60
N LEU A 19 -27.85 21.69 11.69
CA LEU A 19 -27.53 20.80 12.81
C LEU A 19 -27.42 19.35 12.34
N LEU A 20 -28.41 18.84 11.61
CA LEU A 20 -28.39 17.46 11.11
C LEU A 20 -27.27 17.23 10.09
N ALA A 21 -27.08 18.16 9.14
CA ALA A 21 -26.03 18.06 8.13
C ALA A 21 -24.62 18.03 8.76
N SER A 22 -24.40 18.78 9.86
CA SER A 22 -23.12 18.82 10.57
C SER A 22 -22.67 17.44 11.09
N MET A 23 -23.61 16.57 11.46
CA MET A 23 -23.32 15.22 11.94
C MET A 23 -23.17 14.20 10.80
N ILE A 24 -23.88 14.40 9.68
CA ILE A 24 -23.89 13.45 8.56
C ILE A 24 -22.62 13.52 7.71
N LEU A 25 -22.11 14.73 7.45
CA LEU A 25 -20.93 14.94 6.61
C LEU A 25 -19.67 14.18 7.07
N PRO A 26 -19.25 14.21 8.35
CA PRO A 26 -18.08 13.45 8.80
C PRO A 26 -18.30 11.93 8.71
N VAL A 27 -19.51 11.45 9.00
CA VAL A 27 -19.87 10.03 8.91
C VAL A 27 -19.80 9.53 7.47
N LEU A 28 -20.33 10.31 6.52
CA LEU A 28 -20.29 9.97 5.09
C LEU A 28 -18.84 9.92 4.56
N GLY A 29 -17.97 10.81 5.04
CA GLY A 29 -16.54 10.79 4.73
C GLY A 29 -15.87 9.46 5.15
N ASN A 30 -16.10 9.05 6.39
CA ASN A 30 -15.57 7.79 6.92
C ASN A 30 -16.13 6.56 6.18
N ALA A 31 -17.43 6.54 5.90
CA ALA A 31 -18.08 5.45 5.17
C ALA A 31 -17.50 5.30 3.75
N ARG A 32 -17.28 6.43 3.05
CA ARG A 32 -16.67 6.44 1.72
C ARG A 32 -15.24 5.92 1.75
N GLU A 33 -14.46 6.27 2.77
CA GLU A 33 -13.09 5.76 2.89
C GLU A 33 -13.05 4.27 3.20
N LYS A 34 -13.97 3.75 4.03
CA LYS A 34 -14.12 2.32 4.25
C LYS A 34 -14.49 1.56 2.98
N ALA A 35 -15.36 2.13 2.13
CA ALA A 35 -15.67 1.55 0.83
C ALA A 35 -14.44 1.49 -0.08
N ARG A 36 -13.63 2.55 -0.13
CA ARG A 36 -12.36 2.56 -0.89
C ARG A 36 -11.36 1.55 -0.36
N GLN A 37 -11.23 1.43 0.96
CA GLN A 37 -10.39 0.43 1.61
C GLN A 37 -10.80 -1.00 1.19
N ALA A 38 -12.10 -1.31 1.21
CA ALA A 38 -12.61 -2.61 0.80
C ALA A 38 -12.33 -2.91 -0.69
N LEU A 39 -12.43 -1.90 -1.56
CA LEU A 39 -12.06 -2.03 -2.97
C LEU A 39 -10.57 -2.34 -3.14
N CYS A 40 -9.67 -1.64 -2.46
CA CYS A 40 -8.23 -1.95 -2.51
C CYS A 40 -7.93 -3.36 -2.00
N MET A 41 -8.58 -3.80 -0.92
CA MET A 41 -8.42 -5.17 -0.42
C MET A 41 -8.87 -6.22 -1.46
N SER A 42 -9.96 -5.95 -2.18
CA SER A 42 -10.42 -6.79 -3.30
C SER A 42 -9.40 -6.79 -4.46
N ASN A 43 -8.81 -5.64 -4.78
CA ASN A 43 -7.76 -5.53 -5.80
C ASN A 43 -6.52 -6.36 -5.41
N LEU A 44 -6.10 -6.30 -4.14
CA LEU A 44 -5.01 -7.14 -3.62
C LEU A 44 -5.34 -8.63 -3.73
N LYS A 45 -6.58 -9.01 -3.45
CA LYS A 45 -6.99 -10.42 -3.60
C LYS A 45 -6.93 -10.89 -5.05
N GLN A 46 -7.36 -10.05 -6.00
CA GLN A 46 -7.23 -10.33 -7.43
C GLN A 46 -5.76 -10.47 -7.87
N LEU A 47 -4.88 -9.60 -7.35
CA LEU A 47 -3.43 -9.72 -7.57
C LEU A 47 -2.87 -11.01 -6.96
N GLY A 48 -3.30 -11.41 -5.75
CA GLY A 48 -2.89 -12.67 -5.13
C GLY A 48 -3.25 -13.88 -5.97
N ILE A 49 -4.46 -13.90 -6.55
CA ILE A 49 -4.87 -14.96 -7.50
C ILE A 49 -3.96 -14.94 -8.74
N ALA A 50 -3.64 -13.76 -9.28
CA ALA A 50 -2.72 -13.63 -10.41
C ALA A 50 -1.29 -14.11 -10.09
N PHE A 51 -0.79 -13.84 -8.88
CA PHE A 51 0.49 -14.36 -8.42
C PHE A 51 0.48 -15.88 -8.35
N GLU A 52 -0.57 -16.50 -7.80
CA GLU A 52 -0.67 -17.96 -7.72
C GLU A 52 -0.69 -18.61 -9.10
N MET A 53 -1.42 -18.03 -10.06
CA MET A 53 -1.40 -18.49 -11.45
C MET A 53 -0.01 -18.33 -12.09
N TYR A 54 0.64 -17.16 -11.91
CA TYR A 54 1.99 -16.94 -12.40
C TYR A 54 2.99 -17.95 -11.82
N VAL A 55 2.98 -18.12 -10.51
CA VAL A 55 3.92 -19.01 -9.80
C VAL A 55 3.73 -20.45 -10.27
N SER A 56 2.49 -20.88 -10.49
CA SER A 56 2.18 -22.20 -11.06
C SER A 56 2.79 -22.41 -12.45
N ASP A 57 2.76 -21.39 -13.31
CA ASP A 57 3.25 -21.49 -14.71
C ASP A 57 4.77 -21.28 -14.84
N TRP A 58 5.43 -20.75 -13.79
CA TRP A 58 6.84 -20.36 -13.82
C TRP A 58 7.69 -21.13 -12.79
N ASP A 59 7.56 -22.47 -12.74
CA ASP A 59 8.36 -23.37 -11.88
C ASP A 59 8.37 -22.98 -10.39
N GLU A 60 7.25 -22.46 -9.90
CA GLU A 60 7.07 -21.92 -8.55
C GLU A 60 7.87 -20.65 -8.22
N TYR A 61 8.39 -19.93 -9.22
CA TYR A 61 9.10 -18.69 -9.00
C TYR A 61 8.17 -17.47 -8.99
N TYR A 62 8.37 -16.59 -8.02
CA TYR A 62 7.71 -15.29 -8.02
C TYR A 62 8.32 -14.35 -9.08
N PRO A 63 7.52 -13.42 -9.65
CA PRO A 63 7.97 -12.46 -10.66
C PRO A 63 9.18 -11.62 -10.22
N VAL A 64 10.06 -11.32 -11.18
CA VAL A 64 11.18 -10.37 -11.01
C VAL A 64 10.76 -8.91 -11.32
N ASN A 65 11.34 -7.95 -10.60
CA ASN A 65 11.21 -6.48 -10.81
C ASN A 65 11.95 -6.07 -12.12
N PRO A 66 11.61 -4.97 -12.83
CA PRO A 66 10.71 -3.86 -12.48
C PRO A 66 9.32 -3.87 -13.09
N SER A 67 8.83 -5.03 -13.52
CA SER A 67 7.52 -5.10 -14.18
C SER A 67 6.69 -6.28 -13.69
N TRP A 68 6.73 -6.56 -12.38
CA TRP A 68 5.95 -7.65 -11.79
C TRP A 68 4.46 -7.53 -12.14
N LYS A 69 3.87 -6.32 -12.15
CA LYS A 69 2.47 -6.10 -12.58
C LYS A 69 2.25 -6.53 -14.02
N THR A 70 3.10 -6.08 -14.94
CA THR A 70 3.05 -6.46 -16.36
C THR A 70 3.15 -7.97 -16.56
N ARG A 71 3.98 -8.65 -15.77
CA ARG A 71 4.10 -10.11 -15.78
C ARG A 71 2.81 -10.81 -15.32
N LEU A 72 2.07 -10.22 -14.39
CA LEU A 72 0.78 -10.74 -13.95
C LEU A 72 -0.36 -10.47 -14.93
N TRP A 73 -0.20 -9.56 -15.89
CA TRP A 73 -1.29 -9.19 -16.80
C TRP A 73 -1.76 -10.29 -17.72
N THR A 74 -0.92 -11.28 -18.02
CA THR A 74 -1.35 -12.49 -18.72
C THR A 74 -2.50 -13.19 -17.98
N TYR A 75 -2.57 -13.04 -16.66
CA TYR A 75 -3.53 -13.66 -15.77
C TYR A 75 -4.66 -12.72 -15.31
N VAL A 76 -4.69 -11.49 -15.82
CA VAL A 76 -5.69 -10.48 -15.46
C VAL A 76 -6.36 -9.95 -16.73
N SER A 77 -7.69 -9.85 -16.73
CA SER A 77 -8.41 -9.36 -17.92
C SER A 77 -8.00 -7.93 -18.29
N PRO A 78 -7.84 -7.59 -19.58
CA PRO A 78 -7.43 -6.25 -20.01
C PRO A 78 -8.26 -5.11 -19.41
N GLU A 79 -9.56 -5.34 -19.25
CA GLU A 79 -10.54 -4.38 -18.71
C GLU A 79 -10.34 -4.08 -17.21
N THR A 80 -9.70 -4.98 -16.47
CA THR A 80 -9.55 -4.88 -15.01
C THR A 80 -8.14 -4.45 -14.60
N ARG A 81 -7.11 -4.71 -15.41
CA ARG A 81 -5.69 -4.37 -15.13
C ARG A 81 -5.51 -2.95 -14.59
N GLY A 82 -6.10 -1.95 -15.25
CA GLY A 82 -5.99 -0.55 -14.84
C GLY A 82 -6.67 -0.27 -13.49
N LYS A 83 -7.80 -0.93 -13.22
CA LYS A 83 -8.59 -0.76 -11.99
C LYS A 83 -7.92 -1.42 -10.78
N ILE A 84 -7.39 -2.63 -10.97
CA ILE A 84 -6.72 -3.36 -9.87
C ILE A 84 -5.37 -2.75 -9.53
N SER A 85 -4.69 -2.12 -10.50
CA SER A 85 -3.38 -1.51 -10.31
C SER A 85 -3.45 -0.09 -9.72
N GLN A 86 -4.60 0.38 -9.23
CA GLN A 86 -4.75 1.73 -8.69
C GLN A 86 -5.59 1.74 -7.39
N CYS A 87 -5.10 2.46 -6.39
CA CYS A 87 -5.90 2.79 -5.21
C CYS A 87 -6.78 4.02 -5.48
N PRO A 88 -8.11 3.98 -5.30
CA PRO A 88 -9.00 5.11 -5.50
C PRO A 88 -8.83 6.23 -4.45
N SER A 89 -8.14 5.97 -3.35
CA SER A 89 -7.74 7.00 -2.37
C SER A 89 -6.45 7.74 -2.78
N ARG A 90 -5.80 7.34 -3.88
CA ARG A 90 -4.58 7.96 -4.40
C ARG A 90 -4.84 8.66 -5.73
N HIS A 91 -4.23 9.83 -5.88
CA HIS A 91 -4.40 10.71 -7.05
C HIS A 91 -3.05 10.95 -7.71
N GLY A 92 -3.05 10.96 -9.04
CA GLY A 92 -1.85 11.17 -9.85
C GLY A 92 -1.94 10.41 -11.17
N LYS A 93 -1.12 10.81 -12.14
CA LYS A 93 -0.89 10.01 -13.35
C LYS A 93 0.39 9.24 -13.15
N SER A 94 0.33 7.92 -13.27
CA SER A 94 1.54 7.12 -13.38
C SER A 94 2.24 7.48 -14.68
N ILE A 95 3.56 7.66 -14.61
CA ILE A 95 4.42 7.73 -15.80
C ILE A 95 4.74 6.33 -16.36
N ALA A 96 4.44 5.27 -15.59
CA ALA A 96 4.60 3.89 -15.99
C ALA A 96 3.28 3.29 -16.49
N ILE A 97 3.37 2.49 -17.56
CA ILE A 97 2.25 1.84 -18.28
C ILE A 97 1.41 0.97 -17.34
N ASP A 98 2.01 0.45 -16.27
CA ASP A 98 1.40 -0.48 -15.33
C ASP A 98 0.91 0.14 -14.03
N ASN A 99 0.87 1.46 -13.97
CA ASN A 99 0.52 2.19 -12.76
C ASN A 99 1.43 1.81 -11.58
N TRP A 100 2.72 1.54 -11.85
CA TRP A 100 3.73 1.21 -10.84
C TRP A 100 3.73 2.14 -9.62
N PHE A 101 3.45 3.43 -9.80
CA PHE A 101 3.45 4.44 -8.72
C PHE A 101 2.11 4.62 -7.98
N LEU A 102 1.08 3.86 -8.35
CA LEU A 102 -0.26 4.06 -7.83
C LEU A 102 -0.71 2.77 -7.16
N GLY A 103 -0.84 2.78 -5.84
CA GLY A 103 -1.67 1.80 -5.15
C GLY A 103 -0.96 0.58 -4.56
N GLN A 104 0.15 0.07 -5.09
CA GLN A 104 0.79 -1.15 -4.53
C GLN A 104 2.32 -1.15 -4.61
N GLY A 105 2.97 -1.64 -3.54
CA GLY A 105 4.39 -1.97 -3.51
C GLY A 105 4.62 -3.47 -3.40
N TYR A 106 5.62 -3.99 -4.11
CA TYR A 106 6.03 -5.40 -4.08
C TYR A 106 7.28 -5.61 -3.23
N ASN A 107 7.29 -6.69 -2.45
CA ASN A 107 8.41 -7.03 -1.58
C ASN A 107 9.59 -7.60 -2.38
N THR A 108 10.52 -6.72 -2.71
CA THR A 108 11.76 -7.08 -3.41
C THR A 108 12.85 -7.60 -2.48
N GLY A 109 12.69 -7.41 -1.17
CA GLY A 109 13.77 -7.62 -0.20
C GLY A 109 14.79 -6.48 -0.20
N SER A 110 15.91 -6.69 0.46
CA SER A 110 17.09 -5.81 0.40
C SER A 110 18.31 -6.60 -0.07
N GLY A 111 19.43 -5.90 -0.29
CA GLY A 111 20.71 -6.58 -0.55
C GLY A 111 21.20 -7.48 0.58
N ILE A 112 20.60 -7.42 1.78
CA ILE A 112 21.02 -8.17 2.97
C ILE A 112 20.04 -9.29 3.35
N PHE A 113 18.75 -9.13 3.02
CA PHE A 113 17.71 -10.11 3.35
C PHE A 113 16.76 -10.34 2.16
N PRO A 114 16.35 -11.58 1.89
CA PRO A 114 15.56 -11.92 0.72
C PRO A 114 14.11 -11.46 0.83
N GLY A 115 13.58 -10.91 -0.27
CA GLY A 115 12.14 -10.70 -0.48
C GLY A 115 11.55 -11.80 -1.35
N PHE A 116 10.44 -11.51 -2.04
CA PHE A 116 9.78 -12.49 -2.92
C PHE A 116 10.38 -12.53 -4.32
N MET A 117 11.05 -11.48 -4.75
CA MET A 117 11.54 -11.33 -6.11
C MET A 117 12.44 -12.49 -6.57
N GLY A 118 12.01 -13.26 -7.56
CA GLY A 118 12.78 -14.38 -8.10
C GLY A 118 13.02 -15.51 -7.10
N VAL A 119 12.32 -15.52 -5.96
CA VAL A 119 12.41 -16.59 -4.96
C VAL A 119 11.39 -17.66 -5.30
N LYS A 120 11.78 -18.92 -5.08
CA LYS A 120 10.89 -20.07 -5.26
C LYS A 120 9.91 -20.14 -4.09
N LYS A 121 8.62 -20.41 -4.34
CA LYS A 121 7.57 -20.46 -3.32
C LYS A 121 7.89 -21.39 -2.15
N SER A 122 8.50 -22.53 -2.42
CA SER A 122 8.97 -23.49 -1.40
C SER A 122 10.10 -23.00 -0.49
N LYS A 123 10.75 -21.87 -0.83
CA LYS A 123 11.81 -21.24 -0.02
C LYS A 123 11.27 -20.15 0.91
N ILE A 124 9.98 -19.81 0.83
CA ILE A 124 9.37 -18.79 1.69
C ILE A 124 9.04 -19.42 3.04
N ALA A 125 9.74 -18.99 4.09
CA ALA A 125 9.41 -19.35 5.45
C ALA A 125 8.11 -18.65 5.88
N ARG A 126 7.17 -19.41 6.46
CA ARG A 126 5.93 -18.90 7.08
C ARG A 126 5.19 -17.87 6.18
N PRO A 127 4.78 -18.23 4.95
CA PRO A 127 4.27 -17.28 3.95
C PRO A 127 3.07 -16.45 4.42
N SER A 128 2.26 -16.97 5.34
CA SER A 128 1.14 -16.25 5.98
C SER A 128 1.56 -15.05 6.83
N GLU A 129 2.84 -14.91 7.16
CA GLU A 129 3.35 -13.76 7.92
C GLU A 129 4.13 -12.78 7.05
N LYS A 130 4.49 -13.21 5.83
CA LYS A 130 5.36 -12.46 4.93
C LYS A 130 4.54 -11.53 4.04
N ILE A 131 4.84 -10.24 4.08
CA ILE A 131 4.22 -9.22 3.23
C ILE A 131 4.72 -9.42 1.80
N LEU A 132 3.81 -9.77 0.90
CA LEU A 132 4.06 -9.92 -0.53
C LEU A 132 3.80 -8.59 -1.27
N ILE A 133 2.63 -7.99 -1.03
CA ILE A 133 2.24 -6.67 -1.52
C ILE A 133 1.72 -5.84 -0.34
N LEU A 134 2.05 -4.55 -0.31
CA LEU A 134 1.29 -3.58 0.49
C LEU A 134 0.56 -2.58 -0.41
N ASP A 135 -0.59 -2.09 0.04
CA ASP A 135 -1.16 -0.87 -0.51
C ASP A 135 -0.14 0.26 -0.33
N TRP A 136 0.15 0.95 -1.43
CA TRP A 136 1.15 2.01 -1.51
C TRP A 136 0.59 3.25 -2.22
N GLY A 137 1.22 4.41 -2.06
CA GLY A 137 0.87 5.53 -2.94
C GLY A 137 1.69 6.78 -2.70
N ARG A 138 2.02 7.41 -3.82
CA ARG A 138 2.59 8.76 -3.90
C ARG A 138 1.58 9.80 -3.39
N GLU A 139 2.07 10.80 -2.66
CA GLU A 139 1.27 11.99 -2.32
C GLU A 139 0.88 12.79 -3.58
N LYS A 140 -0.11 13.69 -3.45
CA LYS A 140 -0.65 14.50 -4.57
C LYS A 140 0.40 15.33 -5.31
N ASP A 141 1.53 15.63 -4.68
CA ASP A 141 2.61 16.47 -5.21
C ASP A 141 3.60 15.70 -6.11
N GLY A 142 3.42 14.38 -6.25
CA GLY A 142 4.30 13.59 -7.07
C GLY A 142 5.72 13.51 -6.49
N LYS A 143 5.90 13.30 -5.18
CA LYS A 143 7.20 12.89 -4.60
C LYS A 143 7.09 11.50 -3.94
N GLY A 144 8.10 10.64 -4.17
CA GLY A 144 8.18 9.26 -3.64
C GLY A 144 8.21 8.16 -4.73
N GLY A 145 9.21 7.28 -4.67
CA GLY A 145 9.42 6.10 -5.53
C GLY A 145 9.13 4.78 -4.79
N CYS A 146 9.30 3.64 -5.46
CA CYS A 146 8.66 2.37 -5.08
C CYS A 146 9.61 1.37 -4.39
N ASN A 147 9.12 0.73 -3.31
CA ASN A 147 9.17 -0.72 -3.04
C ASN A 147 8.57 -1.01 -1.66
N ALA A 148 7.87 -2.15 -1.51
CA ALA A 148 7.59 -2.72 -0.20
C ALA A 148 8.89 -3.35 0.27
N GLY A 149 9.39 -3.04 1.45
CA GLY A 149 10.67 -3.58 1.86
C GLY A 149 10.97 -3.30 3.30
N ALA A 150 11.81 -4.14 3.89
CA ALA A 150 12.10 -4.05 5.30
C ALA A 150 12.89 -2.78 5.67
N PRO A 151 12.74 -2.28 6.92
CA PRO A 151 13.44 -1.10 7.39
C PRO A 151 14.95 -1.20 7.14
N TYR A 152 15.55 -0.10 6.68
CA TYR A 152 16.95 -0.04 6.27
C TYR A 152 17.73 0.86 7.22
N MET A 153 18.80 0.33 7.82
CA MET A 153 19.82 1.10 8.51
C MET A 153 21.20 0.85 7.91
N ASN A 154 21.89 1.94 7.58
CA ASN A 154 23.35 2.08 7.73
C ASN A 154 24.29 1.15 6.93
N THR A 155 24.00 0.79 5.68
CA THR A 155 24.94 -0.04 4.88
C THR A 155 25.36 0.51 3.51
N ASN A 156 24.96 1.71 3.10
CA ASN A 156 25.29 2.31 1.78
C ASN A 156 25.19 1.39 0.54
N ILE A 157 24.43 0.29 0.61
CA ILE A 157 24.30 -0.70 -0.45
C ILE A 157 22.82 -0.82 -0.78
N LEU A 158 22.45 -0.23 -1.91
CA LEU A 158 21.17 -0.44 -2.57
C LEU A 158 21.07 -1.93 -2.94
N SER A 159 19.87 -2.50 -2.90
CA SER A 159 19.60 -3.79 -3.55
C SER A 159 20.23 -3.79 -4.94
N ILE A 160 20.71 -4.95 -5.40
CA ILE A 160 21.59 -5.15 -6.57
C ILE A 160 21.09 -4.53 -7.91
N ASP A 161 19.89 -3.95 -7.92
CA ASP A 161 19.32 -3.11 -8.98
C ASP A 161 19.61 -1.60 -8.82
N ASN A 162 20.70 -1.29 -8.09
CA ASN A 162 21.58 -0.12 -8.16
C ASN A 162 21.01 1.19 -8.75
N ALA A 163 20.85 2.18 -7.86
CA ALA A 163 21.24 3.60 -7.98
C ALA A 163 20.74 4.48 -9.14
N SER A 164 20.26 3.93 -10.25
CA SER A 164 19.99 4.65 -11.49
C SER A 164 18.49 4.95 -11.67
N ALA A 165 17.60 4.14 -11.09
CA ALA A 165 16.16 4.42 -11.11
C ALA A 165 15.73 5.44 -10.04
N PHE A 166 16.49 5.54 -8.94
CA PHE A 166 16.12 6.34 -7.77
C PHE A 166 17.38 6.96 -7.14
N ASN A 167 17.94 7.99 -7.78
CA ASN A 167 18.96 8.85 -7.19
C ASN A 167 18.57 9.20 -5.74
N ASN A 168 19.21 8.59 -4.75
CA ASN A 168 19.03 8.82 -3.31
C ASN A 168 17.65 8.55 -2.68
N ALA A 169 16.75 7.80 -3.32
CA ALA A 169 15.37 7.78 -2.83
C ALA A 169 14.88 6.42 -2.29
N GLY A 170 15.32 5.28 -2.83
CA GLY A 170 14.81 3.93 -2.57
C GLY A 170 14.82 3.44 -1.11
N THR A 171 13.94 3.92 -0.24
CA THR A 171 13.94 3.54 1.18
C THR A 171 12.64 2.84 1.59
N SER A 172 12.79 1.87 2.48
CA SER A 172 11.72 1.22 3.23
C SER A 172 10.91 2.15 4.13
N HIS A 173 11.29 3.43 4.25
CA HIS A 173 10.44 4.48 4.84
C HIS A 173 9.16 4.70 4.03
N TRP A 174 9.11 4.27 2.77
CA TRP A 174 7.93 4.40 1.92
C TRP A 174 6.88 3.30 2.11
N ALA A 175 7.23 2.20 2.76
CA ALA A 175 6.26 1.17 3.15
C ALA A 175 5.51 1.53 4.45
N VAL A 176 5.74 2.75 4.98
CA VAL A 176 5.05 3.35 6.14
C VAL A 176 3.78 4.12 5.74
N CYS A 177 3.36 4.10 4.47
CA CYS A 177 2.16 4.81 4.02
C CYS A 177 0.91 4.37 4.80
N ARG A 178 0.11 5.35 5.25
CA ARG A 178 -1.18 5.16 5.92
C ARG A 178 -2.34 5.50 4.99
N ILE A 179 -2.61 4.62 4.03
CA ILE A 179 -3.55 4.92 2.93
C ILE A 179 -5.00 4.85 3.40
N HIS A 180 -5.32 3.87 4.24
CA HIS A 180 -6.67 3.58 4.66
C HIS A 180 -6.76 3.60 6.19
N SER A 181 -7.47 4.58 6.74
CA SER A 181 -7.77 4.66 8.18
C SER A 181 -6.54 4.57 9.10
N GLY A 182 -5.41 5.14 8.70
CA GLY A 182 -4.17 5.12 9.50
C GLY A 182 -3.26 3.90 9.28
N GLY A 183 -3.57 3.04 8.31
CA GLY A 183 -2.77 1.87 7.93
C GLY A 183 -2.94 1.53 6.45
N SER A 184 -2.57 0.32 6.06
CA SER A 184 -2.61 -0.13 4.66
C SER A 184 -3.12 -1.56 4.56
N ASN A 185 -3.81 -1.88 3.46
CA ASN A 185 -4.12 -3.28 3.19
C ASN A 185 -2.84 -4.00 2.72
N ILE A 186 -2.77 -5.29 3.01
CA ILE A 186 -1.60 -6.12 2.80
C ILE A 186 -2.07 -7.41 2.13
N LEU A 187 -1.30 -7.90 1.17
CA LEU A 187 -1.35 -9.25 0.66
C LEU A 187 -0.16 -10.02 1.22
N PHE A 188 -0.41 -11.18 1.81
CA PHE A 188 0.62 -12.05 2.34
C PHE A 188 1.07 -13.10 1.31
N GLY A 189 2.20 -13.75 1.58
CA GLY A 189 2.82 -14.74 0.69
C GLY A 189 1.96 -15.97 0.42
N ASP A 190 0.99 -16.28 1.27
CA ASP A 190 0.01 -17.35 1.07
C ASP A 190 -1.27 -16.89 0.34
N GLY A 191 -1.33 -15.61 -0.05
CA GLY A 191 -2.43 -15.03 -0.81
C GLY A 191 -3.63 -14.56 0.01
N HIS A 192 -3.59 -14.58 1.35
CA HIS A 192 -4.61 -13.89 2.15
C HIS A 192 -4.33 -12.39 2.25
N CYS A 193 -5.39 -11.61 2.49
CA CYS A 193 -5.28 -10.16 2.66
C CYS A 193 -5.57 -9.77 4.11
N GLY A 194 -4.90 -8.73 4.58
CA GLY A 194 -5.14 -8.14 5.90
C GLY A 194 -5.05 -6.62 5.84
N TRP A 195 -5.25 -5.98 6.99
CA TRP A 195 -4.95 -4.57 7.19
C TRP A 195 -4.09 -4.43 8.43
N MET A 196 -3.02 -3.65 8.33
CA MET A 196 -2.12 -3.41 9.46
C MET A 196 -1.67 -1.96 9.47
N LYS A 197 -1.31 -1.50 10.67
CA LYS A 197 -0.62 -0.24 10.85
C LYS A 197 0.88 -0.43 10.60
N PRO A 198 1.56 0.55 9.97
CA PRO A 198 3.01 0.49 9.75
C PRO A 198 3.83 0.16 11.00
N GLU A 199 3.44 0.67 12.16
CA GLU A 199 4.06 0.39 13.47
C GLU A 199 4.27 -1.11 13.73
N GLN A 200 3.41 -1.96 13.18
CA GLN A 200 3.46 -3.40 13.40
C GLN A 200 4.57 -4.08 12.61
N PHE A 201 5.00 -3.52 11.48
CA PHE A 201 5.93 -4.14 10.53
C PHE A 201 7.08 -3.23 10.08
N HIS A 202 7.15 -1.99 10.58
CA HIS A 202 8.27 -1.07 10.39
C HIS A 202 8.78 -0.52 11.72
N SER A 203 10.08 -0.26 11.76
CA SER A 203 10.71 0.64 12.72
C SER A 203 10.59 2.10 12.27
N ASN A 204 10.45 3.01 13.22
CA ASN A 204 10.47 4.47 13.02
C ASN A 204 9.41 5.03 12.05
N VAL A 205 8.18 5.13 12.57
CA VAL A 205 7.03 5.74 11.88
C VAL A 205 6.84 7.23 12.18
N LYS A 206 7.74 7.83 12.98
CA LYS A 206 7.55 9.13 13.65
C LYS A 206 8.05 10.31 12.82
N ASP A 207 9.05 10.08 12.00
CA ASP A 207 9.68 11.16 11.25
C ASP A 207 8.99 11.32 9.90
N VAL A 208 8.09 12.30 9.85
CA VAL A 208 7.56 12.90 8.61
C VAL A 208 7.82 14.40 8.68
N ASP A 209 8.24 15.01 7.58
CA ASP A 209 8.56 16.43 7.49
C ASP A 209 7.28 17.24 7.59
N ASN A 210 7.44 18.56 7.58
CA ASN A 210 6.31 19.49 7.62
C ASN A 210 5.34 19.35 6.42
N ASN A 211 5.69 18.55 5.40
CA ASN A 211 4.85 18.22 4.25
C ASN A 211 4.26 16.80 4.32
N GLY A 212 4.48 16.06 5.42
CA GLY A 212 4.03 14.67 5.60
C GLY A 212 4.92 13.64 4.90
N SER A 213 6.09 14.03 4.38
CA SER A 213 7.04 13.12 3.73
C SER A 213 8.02 12.55 4.76
N PRO A 214 8.32 11.24 4.79
CA PRO A 214 9.21 10.67 5.82
C PRO A 214 10.58 11.38 5.91
N VAL A 215 11.01 11.79 7.12
CA VAL A 215 12.36 12.33 7.39
C VAL A 215 13.24 11.20 7.88
N PRO A 216 14.52 11.15 7.47
CA PRO A 216 15.46 10.20 8.07
C PRO A 216 15.79 10.61 9.51
N SER A 217 15.29 9.87 10.50
CA SER A 217 15.94 9.79 11.82
C SER A 217 16.41 8.38 12.14
N ASN A 218 17.46 8.32 12.96
CA ASN A 218 18.03 7.10 13.51
C ASN A 218 16.93 6.24 14.17
N PRO A 219 16.66 5.03 13.67
CA PRO A 219 15.52 4.24 14.13
C PRO A 219 15.84 3.32 15.31
N ASP A 220 14.91 3.25 16.27
CA ASP A 220 14.74 2.08 17.13
C ASP A 220 14.09 0.96 16.31
N ILE A 221 14.79 -0.17 16.18
CA ILE A 221 14.33 -1.35 15.43
C ILE A 221 13.06 -1.91 16.10
N SER A 222 11.94 -2.03 15.37
CA SER A 222 10.83 -2.89 15.81
C SER A 222 11.37 -4.32 15.83
N PRO A 223 11.47 -4.98 16.99
CA PRO A 223 12.23 -6.22 17.12
C PRO A 223 11.76 -7.30 16.12
N ASP A 224 10.51 -7.23 15.67
CA ASP A 224 9.86 -8.24 14.84
C ASP A 224 9.74 -7.88 13.35
N TRP A 225 10.36 -6.80 12.84
CA TRP A 225 10.18 -6.45 11.41
C TRP A 225 10.57 -7.58 10.45
N ARG A 226 11.60 -8.37 10.80
CA ARG A 226 12.08 -9.51 9.99
C ARG A 226 11.00 -10.55 9.79
N LYS A 227 10.12 -10.71 10.78
CA LYS A 227 8.94 -11.58 10.69
C LYS A 227 8.14 -11.28 9.43
N TYR A 228 7.98 -10.02 9.08
CA TYR A 228 7.09 -9.59 7.99
C TYR A 228 7.77 -9.46 6.64
N TRP A 229 9.05 -9.10 6.60
CA TRP A 229 9.71 -8.73 5.34
C TRP A 229 10.73 -9.74 4.84
N ASP A 230 11.46 -10.37 5.76
CA ASP A 230 12.53 -11.32 5.45
C ASP A 230 11.92 -12.69 5.19
N THR A 231 11.92 -13.10 3.92
CA THR A 231 11.27 -14.34 3.47
C THR A 231 11.99 -15.61 3.94
N SER A 232 13.22 -15.51 4.44
CA SER A 232 13.95 -16.66 5.03
C SER A 232 13.89 -16.70 6.56
N TYR A 233 13.31 -15.69 7.20
CA TYR A 233 13.30 -15.59 8.66
C TYR A 233 12.27 -16.51 9.32
N GLU A 234 12.77 -17.40 10.19
CA GLU A 234 11.99 -18.25 11.10
C GLU A 234 12.13 -17.74 12.55
N ILE A 235 11.04 -17.80 13.32
CA ILE A 235 11.06 -17.48 14.75
C ILE A 235 11.55 -18.73 15.48
N HIS A 236 12.67 -18.61 16.20
CA HIS A 236 13.18 -19.67 17.09
C HIS A 236 12.42 -19.70 18.41
#